data_AF-A0A847RZJ5-F1
#
_entry.id   AF-A0A847RZJ5-F1
#
_cell.length_a   1.000
_cell.length_b   1.000
_cell.length_c   1.000
_cell.angle_alpha   90.00
_cell.angle_beta   90.00
_cell.angle_gamma   90.00
#
_symmetry.space_group_name_H-M   'P 1'
#
loop_
_entity.id
_entity.type
_entity.pdbx_description
1 polymer ?
#
loop_
_entity_poly.entity_id
_entity_poly.type
_entity_poly.pdbx_seq_one_letter_code
_entity_poly.pdbx_strand_id
1 'polypeptide(L)'
;MAEIVKYKGRPVTIGNYENLYYATFEKFVAALASGFLQQQPGSLMPFEYAKPDLGFSFRFPFPDEDHFPIGERFAEYAKGISIVVSESSVYPEKDFDPARKLNLLICQQEVHLVGSDVVLTTALHDHEHTMAHQTGRRDPMMEVVKDIINNHIVNNPDTENRVFYRQLVGRILKGYRPFKLSDLPNIITYRQDTMENRKRPIKRRL
;
A
#
# COMPACT_ATOMS: atom_id res chain seq x y z
N MET A 1 -13.05 -6.05 -12.88
CA MET A 1 -13.49 -7.26 -12.14
C MET A 1 -13.18 -7.04 -10.66
N ALA A 2 -14.05 -7.48 -9.75
CA ALA A 2 -13.81 -7.35 -8.31
C ALA A 2 -13.01 -8.56 -7.80
N GLU A 3 -12.06 -8.33 -6.90
CA GLU A 3 -11.31 -9.38 -6.21
C GLU A 3 -11.99 -9.73 -4.89
N ILE A 4 -12.20 -11.03 -4.68
CA ILE A 4 -12.98 -11.56 -3.56
C ILE A 4 -12.15 -12.65 -2.88
N VAL A 5 -12.16 -12.65 -1.55
CA VAL A 5 -11.61 -13.73 -0.73
C VAL A 5 -12.66 -14.16 0.28
N LYS A 6 -12.52 -15.35 0.86
CA LYS A 6 -13.31 -15.72 2.04
C LYS A 6 -12.55 -15.29 3.30
N TYR A 7 -13.09 -14.33 4.03
CA TYR A 7 -12.60 -13.90 5.34
C TYR A 7 -13.48 -14.49 6.44
N LYS A 8 -12.91 -15.33 7.31
CA LYS A 8 -13.64 -16.06 8.36
C LYS A 8 -14.87 -16.81 7.81
N GLY A 9 -14.68 -17.46 6.66
CA GLY A 9 -15.73 -18.24 5.97
C GLY A 9 -16.73 -17.43 5.15
N ARG A 10 -16.69 -16.09 5.19
CA ARG A 10 -17.60 -15.21 4.45
C ARG A 10 -16.92 -14.58 3.24
N PRO A 11 -17.52 -14.58 2.04
CA PRO A 11 -16.99 -13.85 0.90
C PRO A 11 -16.96 -12.34 1.19
N VAL A 12 -15.82 -11.71 0.98
CA VAL A 12 -15.63 -10.27 1.12
C VAL A 12 -14.88 -9.71 -0.09
N THR A 13 -15.35 -8.57 -0.61
CA THR A 13 -14.64 -7.84 -1.67
C THR A 13 -13.44 -7.13 -1.05
N ILE A 14 -12.24 -7.40 -1.56
CA ILE A 14 -11.03 -6.71 -1.12
C ILE A 14 -10.62 -5.58 -2.08
N GLY A 15 -11.12 -5.60 -3.32
CA GLY A 15 -10.98 -4.50 -4.27
C GLY A 15 -11.24 -4.95 -5.69
N ASN A 16 -10.40 -4.50 -6.62
CA ASN A 16 -10.35 -4.92 -8.01
C ASN A 16 -8.98 -5.56 -8.33
N TYR A 17 -8.82 -6.02 -9.57
CA TYR A 17 -7.60 -6.70 -10.03
C TYR A 17 -6.33 -5.84 -9.95
N GLU A 18 -6.47 -4.51 -9.89
CA GLU A 18 -5.33 -3.58 -9.87
C GLU A 18 -5.08 -3.03 -8.45
N ASN A 19 -6.13 -2.92 -7.64
CA ASN A 19 -6.11 -2.19 -6.38
C ASN A 19 -7.10 -2.81 -5.37
N LEU A 20 -6.60 -3.09 -4.17
CA LEU A 20 -7.30 -3.70 -3.05
C LEU A 20 -7.82 -2.64 -2.07
N TYR A 21 -8.70 -1.77 -2.57
CA TYR A 21 -9.18 -0.58 -1.84
C TYR A 21 -9.93 -0.85 -0.53
N TYR A 22 -10.38 -2.08 -0.26
CA TYR A 22 -11.14 -2.42 0.96
C TYR A 22 -10.28 -3.15 2.01
N ALA A 23 -8.97 -3.20 1.82
CA ALA A 23 -8.03 -3.80 2.78
C ALA A 23 -6.72 -3.01 2.82
N THR A 24 -6.24 -2.72 4.03
CA THR A 24 -4.85 -2.27 4.21
C THR A 24 -3.93 -3.48 4.15
N PHE A 25 -2.68 -3.27 3.75
CA PHE A 25 -1.71 -4.36 3.65
C PHE A 25 -1.52 -5.07 5.00
N GLU A 26 -1.43 -4.31 6.10
CA GLU A 26 -1.25 -4.89 7.44
C GLU A 26 -2.43 -5.75 7.88
N LYS A 27 -3.68 -5.28 7.64
CA LYS A 27 -4.88 -6.06 7.96
C LYS A 27 -4.91 -7.35 7.12
N PHE A 28 -4.60 -7.24 5.83
CA PHE A 28 -4.59 -8.38 4.92
C PHE A 28 -3.54 -9.43 5.32
N VAL A 29 -2.30 -9.02 5.57
CA VAL A 29 -1.22 -9.91 6.00
C VAL A 29 -1.52 -10.53 7.37
N ALA A 30 -2.05 -9.78 8.33
CA ALA A 30 -2.42 -10.32 9.64
C ALA A 30 -3.53 -11.38 9.54
N ALA A 31 -4.55 -11.14 8.70
CA ALA A 31 -5.61 -12.11 8.44
C ALA A 31 -5.10 -13.37 7.72
N LEU A 32 -4.15 -13.19 6.79
CA LEU A 32 -3.48 -14.29 6.10
C LEU A 32 -2.68 -15.15 7.10
N ALA A 33 -1.87 -14.52 7.95
CA ALA A 33 -1.07 -15.17 8.99
C ALA A 33 -1.92 -15.99 9.97
N SER A 34 -3.10 -15.47 10.29
CA SER A 34 -4.04 -16.10 11.22
C SER A 34 -4.86 -17.23 10.58
N GLY A 35 -4.67 -17.54 9.29
CA GLY A 35 -5.45 -18.54 8.57
C GLY A 35 -6.91 -18.15 8.33
N PHE A 36 -7.24 -16.86 8.44
CA PHE A 36 -8.61 -16.38 8.27
C PHE A 36 -9.00 -16.11 6.81
N LEU A 37 -8.03 -16.11 5.88
CA LEU A 37 -8.27 -15.92 4.46
C LEU A 37 -8.26 -17.26 3.71
N GLN A 38 -9.27 -17.49 2.90
CA GLN A 38 -9.34 -18.64 1.98
C GLN A 38 -9.68 -18.16 0.57
N GLN A 39 -9.33 -18.98 -0.42
CA GLN A 39 -9.67 -18.70 -1.81
C GLN A 39 -11.19 -18.71 -2.02
N GLN A 40 -11.69 -17.71 -2.73
CA GLN A 40 -13.02 -17.72 -3.33
C GLN A 40 -12.92 -18.31 -4.75
N PRO A 41 -13.83 -19.20 -5.19
CA PRO A 41 -13.82 -19.72 -6.56
C PRO A 41 -13.82 -18.58 -7.58
N GLY A 42 -12.87 -18.62 -8.54
CA GLY A 42 -12.68 -17.58 -9.55
C GLY A 42 -11.67 -16.49 -9.19
N SER A 43 -11.18 -16.45 -7.95
CA SER A 43 -10.15 -15.50 -7.48
C SER A 43 -8.80 -16.19 -7.25
N LEU A 44 -7.73 -15.39 -7.14
CA LEU A 44 -6.40 -15.91 -6.81
C LEU A 44 -6.39 -16.46 -5.38
N MET A 45 -5.36 -17.27 -5.08
CA MET A 45 -5.10 -17.65 -3.70
C MET A 45 -4.78 -16.39 -2.88
N PRO A 46 -5.28 -16.25 -1.63
CA PRO A 46 -5.08 -15.03 -0.84
C PRO A 46 -3.63 -14.55 -0.76
N PHE A 47 -2.68 -15.48 -0.70
CA PHE A 47 -1.27 -15.16 -0.59
C PHE A 47 -0.65 -14.58 -1.88
N GLU A 48 -1.28 -14.74 -3.04
CA GLU A 48 -0.83 -14.14 -4.30
C GLU A 48 -0.99 -12.62 -4.23
N TYR A 49 -2.10 -12.11 -3.68
CA TYR A 49 -2.34 -10.67 -3.55
C TYR A 49 -1.32 -9.94 -2.68
N ALA A 50 -0.62 -10.64 -1.78
CA ALA A 50 0.41 -10.07 -0.95
C ALA A 50 1.80 -10.05 -1.62
N LYS A 51 1.92 -10.56 -2.85
CA LYS A 51 3.21 -10.63 -3.54
C LYS A 51 3.54 -9.28 -4.21
N PRO A 52 4.76 -8.76 -4.00
CA PRO A 52 5.19 -7.50 -4.61
C PRO A 52 5.24 -7.51 -6.15
N ASP A 53 5.41 -8.67 -6.78
CA ASP A 53 5.59 -8.82 -8.23
C ASP A 53 4.27 -8.80 -9.03
N LEU A 54 3.12 -8.92 -8.36
CA LEU A 54 1.82 -8.88 -9.01
C LEU A 54 1.24 -7.46 -9.16
N GLY A 55 1.86 -6.46 -8.52
CA GLY A 55 1.48 -5.05 -8.70
C GLY A 55 0.15 -4.65 -8.06
N PHE A 56 -0.34 -5.39 -7.06
CA PHE A 56 -1.53 -4.98 -6.32
C PHE A 56 -1.23 -3.82 -5.37
N SER A 57 -2.04 -2.78 -5.45
CA SER A 57 -2.05 -1.70 -4.44
C SER A 57 -2.99 -2.05 -3.28
N PHE A 58 -2.70 -1.58 -2.08
CA PHE A 58 -3.54 -1.70 -0.90
C PHE A 58 -4.04 -0.33 -0.43
N ARG A 59 -5.16 -0.33 0.30
CA ARG A 59 -5.67 0.88 0.96
C ARG A 59 -4.61 1.44 1.91
N PHE A 60 -4.33 2.74 1.80
CA PHE A 60 -3.50 3.39 2.82
C PHE A 60 -4.23 3.35 4.17
N PRO A 61 -3.57 2.98 5.28
CA PRO A 61 -4.21 2.88 6.57
C PRO A 61 -4.49 4.28 7.13
N PHE A 62 -5.62 4.91 6.82
CA PHE A 62 -5.96 6.20 7.41
C PHE A 62 -6.37 6.05 8.88
N PRO A 63 -5.97 6.97 9.78
CA PRO A 63 -6.24 6.84 11.21
C PRO A 63 -7.71 6.71 11.59
N ASP A 64 -8.58 7.41 10.88
CA ASP A 64 -10.03 7.37 11.08
C ASP A 64 -10.67 6.07 10.57
N GLU A 65 -9.95 5.27 9.78
CA GLU A 65 -10.44 4.02 9.16
C GLU A 65 -10.00 2.75 9.91
N ASP A 66 -9.32 2.88 11.06
CA ASP A 66 -8.78 1.73 11.81
C ASP A 66 -9.84 0.73 12.24
N HIS A 67 -11.01 1.22 12.63
CA HIS A 67 -12.11 0.44 13.16
C HIS A 67 -12.81 -0.43 12.11
N PHE A 68 -12.61 -0.17 10.80
CA PHE A 68 -13.24 -0.95 9.74
C PHE A 68 -12.60 -2.34 9.58
N PRO A 69 -13.38 -3.43 9.60
CA PRO A 69 -12.87 -4.76 9.29
C PRO A 69 -12.56 -4.91 7.79
N ILE A 70 -11.84 -5.97 7.43
CA ILE A 70 -11.51 -6.30 6.04
C ILE A 70 -12.79 -6.48 5.22
N GLY A 71 -12.85 -5.80 4.08
CA GLY A 71 -13.93 -5.94 3.10
C GLY A 71 -15.23 -5.25 3.48
N GLU A 72 -15.25 -4.47 4.57
CA GLU A 72 -16.33 -3.53 4.80
C GLU A 72 -16.27 -2.41 3.77
N ARG A 73 -17.40 -2.17 3.10
CA ARG A 73 -17.52 -1.09 2.12
C ARG A 73 -17.75 0.21 2.87
N PHE A 74 -16.82 1.14 2.76
CA PHE A 74 -17.04 2.54 3.12
C PHE A 74 -17.44 3.33 1.86
N ALA A 75 -18.25 4.38 2.05
CA ALA A 75 -18.87 5.12 0.94
C ALA A 75 -17.85 5.73 -0.03
N GLU A 76 -16.63 6.00 0.43
CA GLU A 76 -15.56 6.65 -0.33
C GLU A 76 -14.32 5.75 -0.46
N TYR A 77 -14.43 4.65 -1.21
CA TYR A 77 -13.28 3.74 -1.44
C TYR A 77 -12.10 4.42 -2.15
N ALA A 78 -12.35 5.53 -2.86
CA ALA A 78 -11.35 6.38 -3.52
C ALA A 78 -10.91 7.57 -2.66
N LYS A 79 -11.25 7.62 -1.36
CA LYS A 79 -10.89 8.73 -0.49
C LYS A 79 -9.37 8.89 -0.42
N GLY A 80 -8.89 10.10 -0.67
CA GLY A 80 -7.53 10.50 -0.38
C GLY A 80 -7.48 11.49 0.77
N ILE A 81 -6.34 11.59 1.44
CA ILE A 81 -6.07 12.67 2.40
C ILE A 81 -5.23 13.74 1.73
N SER A 82 -5.77 14.95 1.67
CA SER A 82 -5.08 16.10 1.10
C SER A 82 -3.89 16.50 1.95
N ILE A 83 -2.73 16.67 1.33
CA ILE A 83 -1.52 17.19 1.95
C ILE A 83 -1.02 18.36 1.12
N VAL A 84 -0.32 19.27 1.81
CA VAL A 84 0.29 20.45 1.19
C VAL A 84 1.79 20.25 1.32
N VAL A 85 2.48 20.15 0.20
CA VAL A 85 3.93 19.90 0.16
C VAL A 85 4.61 20.86 -0.80
N SER A 86 5.90 21.12 -0.61
CA SER A 86 6.67 21.85 -1.61
C SER A 86 6.86 21.02 -2.87
N GLU A 87 6.84 21.67 -4.03
CA GLU A 87 7.09 21.00 -5.30
C GLU A 87 8.50 20.35 -5.33
N SER A 88 9.47 21.00 -4.70
CA SER A 88 10.84 20.48 -4.53
C SER A 88 10.93 19.18 -3.71
N SER A 89 10.04 18.97 -2.74
CA SER A 89 10.01 17.73 -1.96
C SER A 89 9.61 16.52 -2.80
N VAL A 90 8.81 16.74 -3.84
CA VAL A 90 8.30 15.69 -4.72
C VAL A 90 9.23 15.50 -5.92
N TYR A 91 9.82 16.60 -6.42
CA TYR A 91 10.69 16.62 -7.58
C TYR A 91 12.06 17.22 -7.26
N PRO A 92 12.91 16.53 -6.49
CA PRO A 92 14.20 17.07 -6.06
C PRO A 92 15.20 17.26 -7.22
N GLU A 93 14.96 16.64 -8.37
CA GLU A 93 15.84 16.70 -9.54
C GLU A 93 15.51 17.86 -10.51
N LYS A 94 14.48 18.65 -10.22
CA LYS A 94 14.04 19.76 -11.08
C LYS A 94 14.23 21.09 -10.35
N ASP A 95 14.70 22.10 -11.08
CA ASP A 95 14.80 23.49 -10.59
C ASP A 95 13.40 24.12 -10.54
N PHE A 96 12.62 23.73 -9.53
CA PHE A 96 11.34 24.34 -9.22
C PHE A 96 11.49 25.47 -8.21
N ASP A 97 10.50 26.37 -8.21
CA ASP A 97 10.37 27.37 -7.17
C ASP A 97 10.11 26.66 -5.82
N PRO A 98 11.01 26.74 -4.83
CA PRO A 98 10.81 26.10 -3.52
C PRO A 98 9.62 26.69 -2.74
N ALA A 99 9.16 27.89 -3.11
CA ALA A 99 7.95 28.48 -2.54
C ALA A 99 6.66 27.84 -3.11
N ARG A 100 6.72 27.19 -4.28
CA ARG A 100 5.56 26.56 -4.90
C ARG A 100 5.11 25.35 -4.08
N LYS A 101 3.82 25.35 -3.74
CA LYS A 101 3.17 24.28 -2.98
C LYS A 101 2.24 23.48 -3.89
N LEU A 102 2.23 22.17 -3.69
CA LEU A 102 1.33 21.22 -4.32
C LEU A 102 0.28 20.74 -3.31
N ASN A 103 -0.95 20.56 -3.78
CA ASN A 103 -2.01 19.88 -3.05
C ASN A 103 -2.11 18.45 -3.57
N LEU A 104 -1.57 17.50 -2.82
CA LEU A 104 -1.57 16.09 -3.20
C LEU A 104 -2.53 15.28 -2.35
N LEU A 105 -3.00 14.16 -2.85
CA LEU A 105 -3.77 13.17 -2.11
C LEU A 105 -2.90 11.96 -1.78
N ILE A 106 -2.82 11.61 -0.51
CA ILE A 106 -2.39 10.26 -0.10
C ILE A 106 -3.57 9.32 -0.35
N CYS A 107 -3.39 8.24 -1.12
CA CYS A 107 -4.52 7.35 -1.49
C CYS A 107 -4.29 5.87 -1.19
N GLN A 108 -3.09 5.36 -1.49
CA GLN A 108 -2.81 3.92 -1.48
C GLN A 108 -1.36 3.60 -1.15
N GLN A 109 -1.10 2.32 -0.91
CA GLN A 109 0.23 1.77 -0.72
C GLN A 109 0.52 0.69 -1.76
N GLU A 110 1.72 0.69 -2.30
CA GLU A 110 2.20 -0.40 -3.17
C GLU A 110 3.29 -1.18 -2.45
N VAL A 111 3.31 -2.49 -2.70
CA VAL A 111 4.29 -3.40 -2.10
C VAL A 111 5.43 -3.57 -3.10
N HIS A 112 6.66 -3.23 -2.69
CA HIS A 112 7.85 -3.36 -3.53
C HIS A 112 8.90 -4.26 -2.89
N LEU A 113 9.76 -4.85 -3.72
CA LEU A 113 10.98 -5.52 -3.30
C LEU A 113 12.18 -4.62 -3.53
N VAL A 114 12.97 -4.43 -2.47
CA VAL A 114 14.29 -3.79 -2.51
C VAL A 114 15.30 -4.80 -1.99
N GLY A 115 15.92 -5.56 -2.90
CA GLY A 115 16.73 -6.71 -2.51
C GLY A 115 15.87 -7.83 -1.89
N SER A 116 16.18 -8.22 -0.66
CA SER A 116 15.38 -9.18 0.13
C SER A 116 14.26 -8.54 0.94
N ASP A 117 14.19 -7.22 0.91
CA ASP A 117 13.32 -6.45 1.78
C ASP A 117 12.03 -6.07 1.04
N VAL A 118 10.91 -6.19 1.74
CA VAL A 118 9.59 -5.73 1.33
C VAL A 118 9.40 -4.33 1.90
N VAL A 119 9.09 -3.37 1.04
CA VAL A 119 8.85 -1.97 1.38
C VAL A 119 7.44 -1.57 0.94
N LEU A 120 6.73 -0.81 1.76
CA LEU A 120 5.46 -0.19 1.36
C LEU A 120 5.72 1.24 0.90
N THR A 121 5.51 1.51 -0.37
CA THR A 121 5.58 2.86 -0.92
C THR A 121 4.20 3.50 -0.84
N THR A 122 4.15 4.80 -0.61
CA THR A 122 2.89 5.54 -0.62
C THR A 122 2.73 6.21 -1.98
N ALA A 123 1.55 6.05 -2.58
CA ALA A 123 1.19 6.78 -3.79
C ALA A 123 0.55 8.12 -3.42
N LEU A 124 1.07 9.19 -4.02
CA LEU A 124 0.55 10.54 -3.90
C LEU A 124 -0.07 10.96 -5.24
N HIS A 125 -1.31 11.41 -5.26
CA HIS A 125 -1.97 11.88 -6.48
C HIS A 125 -2.04 13.39 -6.51
N ASP A 126 -1.63 14.00 -7.62
CA ASP A 126 -1.90 15.40 -7.87
C ASP A 126 -3.34 15.57 -8.41
N HIS A 127 -4.13 16.41 -7.74
CA HIS A 127 -5.49 16.76 -8.16
C HIS A 127 -5.53 17.39 -9.56
N GLU A 128 -4.49 18.12 -9.96
CA GLU A 128 -4.46 18.86 -11.22
C GLU A 128 -3.92 18.02 -12.38
N HIS A 129 -2.98 17.12 -12.11
CA HIS A 129 -2.20 16.44 -13.16
C HIS A 129 -2.54 14.96 -13.34
N THR A 130 -3.46 14.38 -12.56
CA THR A 130 -3.80 12.93 -12.56
C THR A 130 -2.61 11.98 -12.38
N MET A 131 -1.41 12.50 -12.09
CA MET A 131 -0.20 11.70 -11.96
C MET A 131 -0.13 11.11 -10.56
N ALA A 132 0.10 9.80 -10.51
CA ALA A 132 0.50 9.12 -9.30
C ALA A 132 2.02 9.27 -9.13
N HIS A 133 2.45 9.86 -8.01
CA HIS A 133 3.83 9.89 -7.58
C HIS A 133 4.07 8.73 -6.64
N GLN A 134 5.02 7.88 -7.00
CA GLN A 134 5.51 6.83 -6.11
C GLN A 134 6.83 7.29 -5.50
N THR A 135 6.83 7.53 -4.20
CA THR A 135 8.09 7.77 -3.48
C THR A 135 8.71 6.41 -3.11
N GLY A 136 9.27 5.74 -4.11
CA GLY A 136 10.02 4.49 -3.91
C GLY A 136 11.31 4.67 -3.10
N ARG A 137 11.79 5.91 -2.95
CA ARG A 137 13.05 6.27 -2.27
C ARG A 137 12.79 6.99 -0.95
N ARG A 138 13.69 6.75 0.01
CA ARG A 138 13.56 7.21 1.40
C ARG A 138 13.61 8.72 1.48
N ASP A 139 14.57 9.30 0.76
CA ASP A 139 14.91 10.70 0.92
C ASP A 139 13.77 11.63 0.43
N PRO A 140 13.16 11.42 -0.77
CA PRO A 140 11.99 12.21 -1.17
C PRO A 140 10.82 12.09 -0.20
N MET A 141 10.57 10.89 0.33
CA MET A 141 9.49 10.70 1.30
C MET A 141 9.75 11.45 2.62
N MET A 142 11.01 11.54 3.06
CA MET A 142 11.35 12.30 4.27
C MET A 142 11.10 13.81 4.09
N GLU A 143 11.35 14.36 2.90
CA GLU A 143 11.02 15.77 2.61
C GLU A 143 9.50 16.00 2.58
N VAL A 144 8.74 15.09 1.97
CA VAL A 144 7.26 15.09 2.04
C VAL A 144 6.78 15.06 3.50
N VAL A 145 7.36 14.20 4.34
CA VAL A 145 7.00 14.11 5.77
C VAL A 145 7.31 15.41 6.50
N LYS A 146 8.46 16.05 6.24
CA LYS A 146 8.79 17.35 6.84
C LYS A 146 7.76 18.42 6.45
N ASP A 147 7.36 18.46 5.18
CA ASP A 147 6.33 19.38 4.72
C ASP A 147 4.97 19.13 5.40
N ILE A 148 4.55 17.86 5.54
CA ILE A 148 3.32 17.52 6.28
C ILE A 148 3.43 18.00 7.74
N ILE A 149 4.56 17.77 8.40
CA ILE A 149 4.78 18.22 9.79
C ILE A 149 4.64 19.74 9.89
N ASN A 150 5.31 20.49 9.01
CA ASN A 150 5.30 21.94 9.07
C ASN A 150 3.91 22.52 8.76
N ASN A 151 3.27 22.05 7.68
CA ASN A 151 2.04 22.64 7.18
C ASN A 151 0.79 22.18 7.95
N HIS A 152 0.76 20.93 8.41
CA HIS A 152 -0.44 20.33 8.98
C HIS A 152 -0.35 20.03 10.48
N ILE A 153 0.85 20.07 11.07
CA ILE A 153 1.06 19.76 12.51
C ILE A 153 1.53 20.99 13.29
N VAL A 154 2.60 21.67 12.85
CA VAL A 154 3.18 22.80 13.57
C VAL A 154 2.33 24.05 13.41
N ASN A 155 1.97 24.39 12.17
CA ASN A 155 1.27 25.63 11.84
C ASN A 155 -0.26 25.52 11.86
N ASN A 156 -0.81 24.37 12.26
CA ASN A 156 -2.24 24.11 12.24
C ASN A 156 -2.87 24.45 13.62
N PRO A 157 -3.82 25.40 13.69
CA PRO A 157 -4.46 25.74 14.96
C PRO A 157 -5.42 24.65 15.48
N ASP A 158 -5.93 23.79 14.60
CA ASP A 158 -6.89 22.75 14.94
C ASP A 158 -6.19 21.55 15.63
N THR A 159 -6.60 21.26 16.87
CA THR A 159 -5.99 20.19 17.66
C THR A 159 -6.33 18.80 17.16
N GLU A 160 -7.58 18.56 16.74
CA GLU A 160 -7.99 17.24 16.23
C GLU A 160 -7.25 16.95 14.92
N ASN A 161 -7.19 17.95 14.05
CA ASN A 161 -6.50 17.85 12.78
C ASN A 161 -4.99 17.59 12.97
N ARG A 162 -4.33 18.28 13.91
CA ARG A 162 -2.93 18.00 14.28
C ARG A 162 -2.73 16.55 14.76
N VAL A 163 -3.63 16.04 15.60
CA VAL A 163 -3.54 14.66 16.10
C VAL A 163 -3.66 13.67 14.96
N PHE A 164 -4.62 13.90 14.05
CA PHE A 164 -4.80 13.08 12.85
C PHE A 164 -3.53 13.05 11.99
N TYR A 165 -2.96 14.21 11.64
CA TYR A 165 -1.74 14.26 10.82
C TYR A 165 -0.50 13.68 11.52
N ARG A 166 -0.39 13.79 12.85
CA ARG A 166 0.67 13.10 13.60
C ARG A 166 0.57 11.59 13.44
N GLN A 167 -0.63 11.03 13.56
CA GLN A 167 -0.87 9.61 13.35
C GLN A 167 -0.59 9.21 11.89
N LEU A 168 -1.01 10.03 10.93
CA LEU A 168 -0.74 9.83 9.51
C LEU A 168 0.76 9.76 9.21
N VAL A 169 1.54 10.75 9.67
CA VAL A 169 3.02 10.77 9.53
C VAL A 169 3.64 9.52 10.16
N GLY A 170 3.18 9.12 11.35
CA GLY A 170 3.64 7.90 12.00
C GLY A 170 3.46 6.65 11.12
N ARG A 171 2.37 6.58 10.35
CA ARG A 171 2.08 5.46 9.44
C ARG A 171 2.92 5.49 8.17
N ILE A 172 3.12 6.68 7.58
CA ILE A 172 4.03 6.86 6.44
C ILE A 172 5.43 6.36 6.83
N LEU A 173 5.94 6.80 7.99
CA LEU A 173 7.25 6.41 8.50
C LEU A 173 7.33 4.92 8.87
N LYS A 174 6.22 4.31 9.29
CA LYS A 174 6.15 2.87 9.55
C LYS A 174 6.16 2.04 8.26
N GLY A 175 5.49 2.52 7.20
CA GLY A 175 5.46 1.89 5.88
C GLY A 175 6.81 1.93 5.16
N TYR A 176 7.68 2.87 5.54
CA TYR A 176 9.07 2.93 5.07
C TYR A 176 10.04 2.02 5.83
N ARG A 177 9.55 1.09 6.64
CA ARG A 177 10.40 0.08 7.29
C ARG A 177 10.52 -1.15 6.40
N PRO A 178 11.73 -1.53 5.97
CA PRO A 178 11.92 -2.79 5.27
C PRO A 178 11.50 -3.95 6.19
N PHE A 179 10.57 -4.78 5.73
CA PHE A 179 10.30 -6.11 6.29
C PHE A 179 11.13 -7.11 5.51
N LYS A 180 11.57 -8.21 6.10
CA LYS A 180 12.15 -9.27 5.26
C LYS A 180 11.04 -10.04 4.59
N LEU A 181 11.28 -10.48 3.36
CA LEU A 181 10.38 -11.42 2.68
C LEU A 181 10.14 -12.69 3.52
N SER A 182 11.15 -13.11 4.30
CA SER A 182 11.06 -14.23 5.26
C SER A 182 10.10 -13.98 6.43
N ASP A 183 9.82 -12.72 6.75
CA ASP A 183 8.95 -12.33 7.86
C ASP A 183 7.47 -12.39 7.46
N LEU A 184 7.19 -12.42 6.15
CA LEU A 184 5.85 -12.66 5.66
C LEU A 184 5.47 -14.12 5.98
N PRO A 185 4.36 -14.36 6.70
CA PRO A 185 4.08 -15.61 7.42
C PRO A 185 4.15 -16.86 6.54
N ASN A 186 5.31 -17.53 6.42
CA ASN A 186 5.54 -18.74 5.60
C ASN A 186 4.75 -18.78 4.26
N ILE A 187 4.46 -17.62 3.68
CA ILE A 187 3.65 -17.47 2.46
C ILE A 187 4.48 -17.91 1.24
N ILE A 188 5.80 -18.00 1.43
CA ILE A 188 6.79 -18.19 0.36
C ILE A 188 7.62 -19.46 0.58
N THR A 189 7.27 -20.33 1.53
CA THR A 189 7.79 -21.72 1.53
C THR A 189 7.03 -22.64 0.56
N TYR A 190 5.98 -22.14 -0.13
CA TYR A 190 5.10 -23.01 -0.93
C TYR A 190 5.44 -23.14 -2.43
N ARG A 191 6.57 -22.64 -2.96
CA ARG A 191 6.88 -22.82 -4.41
C ARG A 191 8.33 -22.93 -4.87
N GLN A 192 9.32 -23.28 -4.04
CA GLN A 192 10.54 -23.85 -4.62
C GLN A 192 10.26 -25.22 -5.30
N ASP A 193 9.32 -26.01 -4.78
CA ASP A 193 8.95 -27.32 -5.35
C ASP A 193 8.18 -27.29 -6.67
N THR A 194 7.54 -26.18 -7.03
CA THR A 194 6.77 -26.09 -8.30
C THR A 194 7.55 -25.50 -9.47
N MET A 195 8.63 -24.75 -9.20
CA MET A 195 9.54 -24.31 -10.27
C MET A 195 10.54 -25.40 -10.66
N GLU A 196 10.98 -26.26 -9.73
CA GLU A 196 11.79 -27.44 -10.08
C GLU A 196 11.00 -28.47 -10.90
N ASN A 197 9.70 -28.62 -10.66
CA ASN A 197 8.86 -29.55 -11.44
C ASN A 197 8.46 -29.05 -12.83
N ARG A 198 8.71 -27.78 -13.18
CA ARG A 198 8.50 -27.25 -14.55
C ARG A 198 9.71 -27.38 -15.48
N LYS A 199 10.86 -27.84 -14.96
CA LYS A 199 12.07 -28.12 -15.76
C LYS A 199 12.16 -29.56 -16.28
N ARG A 200 11.11 -30.38 -16.18
CA ARG A 200 11.11 -31.71 -16.82
C ARG A 200 10.77 -31.56 -18.31
N PRO A 201 11.68 -31.91 -19.23
CA PRO A 201 11.40 -31.83 -20.66
C PRO A 201 10.28 -32.80 -21.02
N ILE A 202 9.29 -32.30 -21.75
CA ILE A 202 8.27 -33.13 -22.41
C ILE A 202 9.02 -34.01 -23.42
N LYS A 203 9.23 -35.29 -23.07
CA LYS A 203 9.66 -36.30 -24.05
C LYS A 203 8.56 -36.42 -25.09
N ARG A 204 8.75 -35.79 -26.25
CA ARG A 204 7.94 -36.07 -27.45
C ARG A 204 8.22 -37.52 -27.84
N ARG A 205 7.21 -38.39 -27.73
CA ARG A 205 7.20 -39.67 -28.43
C ARG A 205 6.93 -39.39 -29.90
N LEU A 206 7.83 -39.91 -30.75
CA LEU A 206 7.67 -40.06 -32.19
C LEU A 206 6.54 -41.05 -32.50
#